data_AF-A0A2E7IRZ6-F1
#
_entry.id   AF-A0A2E7IRZ6-F1
#
_cell.length_a   1.000
_cell.length_b   1.000
_cell.length_c   1.000
_cell.angle_alpha   90.00
_cell.angle_beta   90.00
_cell.angle_gamma   90.00
#
_symmetry.space_group_name_H-M   'P 1'
#
loop_
_entity.id
_entity.type
_entity.pdbx_description
1 polymer ?
#
loop_
_entity_poly.entity_id
_entity_poly.type
_entity_poly.pdbx_seq_one_letter_code
_entity_poly.pdbx_strand_id
1 'polypeptide(L)'
;MLALSLPAMTFAQTLFTPIGEVLRHPRCMNCHTVTDFPRQTDSRRRHTQLVVRGEGGRGAPTLHCSACHQDKNVADGKVPGAPNWHLAPLSMGWEGLNDRDLCLALKDTNKNGNRSVPDLVHHMEFDALVLWGWTPGGNRTTPPYEHAEFVTLLKRWADGGAPCP
;
A
#
# COMPACT_ATOMS: atom_id res chain seq x y z
N MET A 1 -29.20 28.03 15.81
CA MET A 1 -28.22 27.25 15.02
C MET A 1 -27.74 26.10 15.90
N LEU A 2 -28.25 24.88 15.67
CA LEU A 2 -27.75 23.69 16.37
C LEU A 2 -26.40 23.33 15.74
N ALA A 3 -25.31 23.55 16.47
CA ALA A 3 -24.02 22.99 16.12
C ALA A 3 -24.11 21.47 16.32
N LEU A 4 -24.17 20.72 15.22
CA LEU A 4 -24.01 19.27 15.24
C LEU A 4 -22.54 19.00 15.61
N SER A 5 -22.28 18.70 16.88
CA SER A 5 -21.01 18.16 17.33
C SER A 5 -20.80 16.81 16.66
N LEU A 6 -19.70 16.66 15.91
CA LEU A 6 -19.30 15.38 15.35
C LEU A 6 -19.10 14.38 16.50
N PRO A 7 -19.58 13.13 16.37
CA PRO A 7 -19.33 12.11 17.39
C PRO A 7 -17.83 11.84 17.53
N ALA A 8 -17.38 11.62 18.75
CA ALA A 8 -16.00 11.23 19.02
C ALA A 8 -15.69 9.88 18.33
N MET A 9 -14.48 9.78 17.75
CA MET A 9 -14.02 8.53 17.13
C MET A 9 -13.96 7.39 18.16
N THR A 10 -14.29 6.17 17.73
CA THR A 10 -14.10 4.98 18.56
C THR A 10 -12.61 4.68 18.75
N PHE A 11 -12.28 3.83 19.73
CA PHE A 11 -10.91 3.35 19.92
C PHE A 11 -10.34 2.69 18.65
N ALA A 12 -11.15 1.84 17.99
CA ALA A 12 -10.77 1.18 16.75
C ALA A 12 -10.52 2.17 15.59
N GLN A 13 -11.39 3.19 15.44
CA GLN A 13 -11.22 4.26 14.44
C GLN A 13 -9.94 5.05 14.71
N THR A 14 -9.71 5.42 15.97
CA THR A 14 -8.53 6.18 16.39
C THR A 14 -7.22 5.47 16.05
N LEU A 15 -7.18 4.15 16.21
CA LEU A 15 -6.00 3.34 15.89
C LEU A 15 -5.82 3.11 14.38
N PHE A 16 -6.91 2.87 13.64
CA PHE A 16 -6.82 2.39 12.27
C PHE A 16 -6.86 3.50 11.20
N THR A 17 -7.60 4.59 11.41
CA THR A 17 -7.78 5.62 10.37
C THR A 17 -6.44 6.16 9.83
N PRO A 18 -5.44 6.53 10.66
CA PRO A 18 -4.13 6.96 10.16
C PRO A 18 -3.40 5.89 9.31
N ILE A 19 -3.54 4.61 9.68
CA ILE A 19 -2.99 3.48 8.89
C ILE A 19 -3.71 3.41 7.54
N GLY A 20 -5.04 3.54 7.54
CA GLY A 20 -5.85 3.55 6.33
C GLY A 20 -5.50 4.71 5.38
N GLU A 21 -5.16 5.88 5.90
CA GLU A 21 -4.69 7.03 5.11
C GLU A 21 -3.40 6.73 4.35
N VAL A 22 -2.41 6.11 5.03
CA VAL A 22 -1.15 5.65 4.39
C VAL A 22 -1.44 4.62 3.30
N LEU A 23 -2.20 3.58 3.63
CA LEU A 23 -2.43 2.47 2.70
C LEU A 23 -3.30 2.85 1.50
N ARG A 24 -4.13 3.90 1.62
CA ARG A 24 -4.88 4.48 0.50
C ARG A 24 -4.09 5.51 -0.31
N HIS A 25 -2.87 5.85 0.10
CA HIS A 25 -2.02 6.73 -0.68
C HIS A 25 -1.65 6.09 -2.04
N PRO A 26 -1.51 6.87 -3.14
CA PRO A 26 -1.12 6.35 -4.45
C PRO A 26 0.19 5.53 -4.47
N ARG A 27 1.10 5.68 -3.50
CA ARG A 27 2.29 4.82 -3.43
C ARG A 27 1.95 3.35 -3.17
N CYS A 28 0.93 3.08 -2.36
CA CYS A 28 0.42 1.73 -2.10
C CYS A 28 -0.64 1.33 -3.14
N MET A 29 -1.60 2.22 -3.37
CA MET A 29 -2.78 1.97 -4.20
C MET A 29 -2.49 1.81 -5.70
N ASN A 30 -1.30 2.17 -6.16
CA ASN A 30 -0.90 1.91 -7.54
C ASN A 30 -0.48 0.44 -7.77
N CYS A 31 -0.15 -0.29 -6.69
CA CYS A 31 0.22 -1.70 -6.70
C CYS A 31 -0.91 -2.62 -6.20
N HIS A 32 -1.68 -2.15 -5.21
CA HIS A 32 -2.85 -2.83 -4.63
C HIS A 32 -4.15 -2.54 -5.39
N THR A 33 -4.13 -2.78 -6.71
CA THR A 33 -5.29 -2.56 -7.59
C THR A 33 -6.22 -3.78 -7.61
N VAL A 34 -7.51 -3.58 -7.96
CA VAL A 34 -8.45 -4.71 -8.21
C VAL A 34 -8.50 -5.08 -9.70
N THR A 35 -7.58 -4.53 -10.50
CA THR A 35 -7.46 -4.73 -11.94
C THR A 35 -6.21 -5.54 -12.28
N ASP A 36 -6.15 -6.12 -13.48
CA ASP A 36 -4.98 -6.85 -13.99
C ASP A 36 -3.85 -5.94 -14.47
N PHE A 37 -3.81 -4.68 -14.05
CA PHE A 37 -2.75 -3.75 -14.39
C PHE A 37 -2.47 -2.80 -13.22
N PRO A 38 -1.23 -2.29 -13.12
CA PRO A 38 -0.89 -1.26 -12.15
C PRO A 38 -1.36 0.11 -12.62
N ARG A 39 -1.38 1.03 -11.65
CA ARG A 39 -1.64 2.44 -11.90
C ARG A 39 -0.37 3.27 -11.75
N GLN A 40 -0.39 4.49 -12.27
CA GLN A 40 0.73 5.43 -12.25
C GLN A 40 0.29 6.78 -11.72
N THR A 41 1.24 7.49 -11.10
CA THR A 41 1.08 8.85 -10.55
C THR A 41 0.01 8.93 -9.47
N ASP A 42 -0.31 10.13 -9.02
CA ASP A 42 -1.30 10.35 -7.97
C ASP A 42 -2.72 10.39 -8.53
N SER A 43 -2.88 10.66 -9.84
CA SER A 43 -4.15 10.49 -10.56
C SER A 43 -4.55 9.02 -10.73
N ARG A 44 -3.67 8.09 -10.37
CA ARG A 44 -3.83 6.63 -10.52
C ARG A 44 -4.36 6.21 -11.90
N ARG A 45 -3.88 6.85 -12.96
CA ARG A 45 -4.14 6.42 -14.34
C ARG A 45 -3.54 5.04 -14.61
N ARG A 46 -4.07 4.29 -15.58
CA ARG A 46 -3.44 3.04 -16.03
C ARG A 46 -1.98 3.29 -16.43
N HIS A 47 -1.09 2.34 -16.13
CA HIS A 47 0.30 2.42 -16.51
C HIS A 47 0.47 2.67 -18.02
N THR A 48 1.27 3.68 -18.38
CA THR A 48 1.33 4.21 -19.76
C THR A 48 1.81 3.18 -20.78
N GLN A 49 2.72 2.30 -20.38
CA GLN A 49 3.23 1.19 -21.19
C GLN A 49 2.24 0.01 -21.31
N LEU A 50 1.02 0.15 -20.77
CA LEU A 50 -0.05 -0.84 -20.82
C LEU A 50 0.32 -2.23 -20.27
N VAL A 51 1.35 -2.29 -19.41
CA VAL A 51 1.76 -3.52 -18.72
C VAL A 51 0.59 -4.13 -17.95
N VAL A 52 0.60 -5.46 -17.86
CA VAL A 52 -0.37 -6.25 -17.11
C VAL A 52 0.31 -6.90 -15.91
N ARG A 53 -0.48 -7.38 -14.95
CA ARG A 53 -0.01 -8.02 -13.72
C ARG A 53 0.84 -9.26 -14.01
N GLY A 54 0.35 -10.12 -14.90
CA GLY A 54 1.02 -11.37 -15.26
C GLY A 54 1.23 -12.32 -14.08
N GLU A 55 1.95 -13.41 -14.35
CA GLU A 55 2.26 -14.41 -13.32
C GLU A 55 3.14 -13.81 -12.21
N GLY A 56 2.79 -14.09 -10.96
CA GLY A 56 3.50 -13.55 -9.79
C GLY A 56 3.47 -12.03 -9.65
N GLY A 57 2.65 -11.31 -10.44
CA GLY A 57 2.61 -9.84 -10.42
C GLY A 57 3.81 -9.18 -11.10
N ARG A 58 4.54 -9.89 -11.96
CA ARG A 58 5.83 -9.45 -12.52
C ARG A 58 5.79 -9.03 -13.99
N GLY A 59 4.61 -8.90 -14.59
CA GLY A 59 4.46 -8.56 -16.00
C GLY A 59 4.15 -9.77 -16.87
N ALA A 60 3.76 -9.49 -18.13
CA ALA A 60 3.55 -10.56 -19.11
C ALA A 60 4.89 -11.24 -19.47
N PRO A 61 4.88 -12.50 -19.95
CA PRO A 61 6.10 -13.18 -20.39
C PRO A 61 6.92 -12.41 -21.43
N THR A 62 6.26 -11.63 -22.29
CA THR A 62 6.89 -10.82 -23.34
C THR A 62 7.29 -9.41 -22.89
N LEU A 63 6.85 -8.95 -21.72
CA LEU A 63 7.16 -7.64 -21.16
C LEU A 63 7.13 -7.70 -19.63
N HIS A 64 8.22 -8.21 -19.07
CA HIS A 64 8.41 -8.33 -17.63
C HIS A 64 8.73 -6.95 -17.02
N CYS A 65 8.27 -6.69 -15.79
CA CYS A 65 8.50 -5.42 -15.10
C CYS A 65 10.00 -5.08 -14.98
N SER A 66 10.84 -6.10 -14.85
CA SER A 66 12.30 -5.96 -14.72
C SER A 66 13.00 -5.46 -15.99
N ALA A 67 12.31 -5.41 -17.13
CA ALA A 67 12.85 -4.75 -18.33
C ALA A 67 13.05 -3.24 -18.14
N CYS A 68 12.36 -2.64 -17.15
CA CYS A 68 12.49 -1.21 -16.83
C CYS A 68 12.79 -0.99 -15.34
N HIS A 69 12.07 -1.66 -14.45
CA HIS A 69 12.23 -1.50 -13.01
C HIS A 69 13.41 -2.32 -12.49
N GLN A 70 14.30 -1.69 -11.73
CA GLN A 70 15.50 -2.31 -11.16
C GLN A 70 15.45 -2.29 -9.63
N ASP A 71 16.54 -2.70 -8.96
CA ASP A 71 16.64 -2.71 -7.49
C ASP A 71 16.66 -1.32 -6.84
N LYS A 72 16.75 -0.26 -7.64
CA LYS A 72 16.67 1.14 -7.20
C LYS A 72 16.03 1.99 -8.29
N ASN A 73 15.58 3.18 -7.92
CA ASN A 73 15.11 4.17 -8.90
C ASN A 73 16.17 4.42 -9.98
N VAL A 74 15.76 4.40 -11.26
CA VAL A 74 16.62 4.67 -12.42
C VAL A 74 16.04 5.78 -13.29
N ALA A 75 16.76 6.15 -14.35
CA ALA A 75 16.40 7.25 -15.24
C ALA A 75 16.14 8.56 -14.48
N ASP A 76 17.07 8.92 -13.58
CA ASP A 76 16.99 10.11 -12.73
C ASP A 76 15.70 10.17 -11.90
N GLY A 77 15.35 9.03 -11.28
CA GLY A 77 14.14 8.90 -10.48
C GLY A 77 12.84 8.77 -11.29
N LYS A 78 12.87 8.84 -12.63
CA LYS A 78 11.65 8.73 -13.46
C LYS A 78 11.10 7.33 -13.53
N VAL A 79 11.95 6.30 -13.42
CA VAL A 79 11.51 4.90 -13.35
C VAL A 79 11.70 4.41 -11.91
N PRO A 80 10.61 4.06 -11.20
CA PRO A 80 10.68 3.45 -9.88
C PRO A 80 11.54 2.19 -9.84
N GLY A 81 12.15 1.90 -8.71
CA GLY A 81 12.81 0.62 -8.51
C GLY A 81 13.10 0.33 -7.04
N ALA A 82 12.97 -0.95 -6.71
CA ALA A 82 13.26 -1.57 -5.42
C ALA A 82 13.49 -3.07 -5.65
N PRO A 83 14.22 -3.76 -4.75
CA PRO A 83 14.37 -5.20 -4.83
C PRO A 83 13.00 -5.89 -4.89
N ASN A 84 12.91 -7.00 -5.63
CA ASN A 84 11.67 -7.75 -5.82
C ASN A 84 10.51 -6.90 -6.37
N TRP A 85 10.72 -6.01 -7.35
CA TRP A 85 9.63 -5.21 -7.93
C TRP A 85 8.50 -6.07 -8.55
N HIS A 86 7.31 -6.07 -7.93
CA HIS A 86 6.11 -6.79 -8.40
C HIS A 86 4.83 -6.15 -7.85
N LEU A 87 3.68 -6.54 -8.40
CA LEU A 87 2.37 -6.14 -7.87
C LEU A 87 1.89 -7.09 -6.78
N ALA A 88 1.20 -6.53 -5.79
CA ALA A 88 0.47 -7.32 -4.80
C ALA A 88 -0.60 -8.20 -5.49
N PRO A 89 -0.83 -9.45 -5.09
CA PRO A 89 -1.87 -10.31 -5.65
C PRO A 89 -3.26 -9.65 -5.68
N LEU A 90 -4.15 -10.09 -6.58
CA LEU A 90 -5.52 -9.57 -6.67
C LEU A 90 -6.32 -9.70 -5.36
N SER A 91 -6.04 -10.74 -4.56
CA SER A 91 -6.65 -10.91 -3.24
C SER A 91 -6.27 -9.78 -2.26
N MET A 92 -5.21 -9.03 -2.54
CA MET A 92 -4.75 -7.86 -1.79
C MET A 92 -5.16 -6.54 -2.46
N GLY A 93 -6.12 -6.54 -3.38
CA GLY A 93 -6.64 -5.31 -3.98
C GLY A 93 -7.47 -4.50 -2.99
N TRP A 94 -7.17 -3.20 -2.86
CA TRP A 94 -7.79 -2.34 -1.82
C TRP A 94 -8.71 -1.25 -2.38
N GLU A 95 -8.91 -1.22 -3.69
CA GLU A 95 -9.73 -0.18 -4.33
C GLU A 95 -11.18 -0.25 -3.86
N GLY A 96 -11.72 0.87 -3.37
CA GLY A 96 -13.10 0.95 -2.88
C GLY A 96 -13.32 0.48 -1.45
N LEU A 97 -12.29 -0.03 -0.76
CA LEU A 97 -12.42 -0.44 0.65
C LEU A 97 -12.43 0.79 1.58
N ASN A 98 -13.44 0.88 2.44
CA ASN A 98 -13.49 1.80 3.56
C ASN A 98 -12.52 1.34 4.70
N ASP A 99 -12.47 2.05 5.83
CA ASP A 99 -11.55 1.71 6.94
C ASP A 99 -11.82 0.33 7.52
N ARG A 100 -13.09 -0.01 7.73
CA ARG A 100 -13.49 -1.30 8.28
C ARG A 100 -13.07 -2.45 7.37
N ASP A 101 -13.40 -2.35 6.08
CA ASP A 101 -13.15 -3.42 5.12
C ASP A 101 -11.66 -3.57 4.80
N LEU A 102 -10.90 -2.46 4.75
CA LEU A 102 -9.44 -2.51 4.62
C LEU A 102 -8.81 -3.18 5.85
N CYS A 103 -9.23 -2.81 7.05
CA CYS A 103 -8.75 -3.45 8.28
C CYS A 103 -9.01 -4.96 8.29
N LEU A 104 -10.24 -5.37 7.92
CA LEU A 104 -10.59 -6.79 7.83
C LEU A 104 -9.75 -7.52 6.78
N ALA A 105 -9.49 -6.90 5.63
CA ALA A 105 -8.63 -7.48 4.59
C ALA A 105 -7.19 -7.68 5.06
N LEU A 106 -6.63 -6.73 5.82
CA LEU A 106 -5.28 -6.86 6.39
C LEU A 106 -5.16 -7.99 7.42
N LYS A 107 -6.26 -8.36 8.07
CA LYS A 107 -6.28 -9.45 9.07
C LYS A 107 -6.64 -10.81 8.48
N ASP A 108 -7.23 -10.85 7.29
CA ASP A 108 -7.57 -12.09 6.59
C ASP A 108 -6.33 -12.66 5.91
N THR A 109 -5.86 -13.82 6.37
CA THR A 109 -4.65 -14.47 5.84
C THR A 109 -4.75 -14.84 4.36
N ASN A 110 -5.96 -14.97 3.83
CA ASN A 110 -6.18 -15.20 2.39
C ASN A 110 -6.04 -13.93 1.55
N LYS A 111 -5.99 -12.75 2.19
CA LYS A 111 -6.01 -11.42 1.56
C LYS A 111 -4.84 -10.52 1.96
N ASN A 112 -3.88 -11.04 2.73
CA ASN A 112 -2.74 -10.25 3.22
C ASN A 112 -1.37 -10.90 2.94
N GLY A 113 -1.34 -11.95 2.10
CA GLY A 113 -0.12 -12.72 1.85
C GLY A 113 0.19 -13.75 2.94
N ASN A 114 -0.84 -14.30 3.60
CA ASN A 114 -0.73 -15.28 4.67
C ASN A 114 0.13 -14.82 5.86
N ARG A 115 -0.06 -13.56 6.27
CA ARG A 115 0.66 -12.94 7.38
C ARG A 115 -0.19 -12.91 8.64
N SER A 116 0.42 -13.20 9.80
CA SER A 116 -0.15 -12.78 11.08
C SER A 116 -0.07 -11.24 11.23
N VAL A 117 -0.75 -10.67 12.21
CA VAL A 117 -0.63 -9.22 12.48
C VAL A 117 0.83 -8.82 12.78
N PRO A 118 1.58 -9.51 13.66
CA PRO A 118 3.01 -9.22 13.84
C PRO A 118 3.84 -9.31 12.56
N ASP A 119 3.61 -10.33 11.73
CA ASP A 119 4.33 -10.48 10.45
C ASP A 119 3.97 -9.38 9.44
N LEU A 120 2.73 -8.88 9.48
CA LEU A 120 2.28 -7.75 8.66
C LEU A 120 3.00 -6.47 9.08
N VAL A 121 3.10 -6.20 10.38
CA VAL A 121 3.87 -5.06 10.91
C VAL A 121 5.33 -5.16 10.50
N HIS A 122 5.96 -6.33 10.69
CA HIS A 122 7.34 -6.58 10.28
C HIS A 122 7.53 -6.35 8.77
N HIS A 123 6.62 -6.86 7.94
CA HIS A 123 6.64 -6.63 6.50
C HIS A 123 6.59 -5.14 6.15
N MET A 124 5.66 -4.38 6.75
CA MET A 124 5.53 -2.94 6.47
C MET A 124 6.69 -2.11 7.03
N GLU A 125 7.39 -2.61 8.05
CA GLU A 125 8.58 -1.97 8.63
C GLU A 125 9.84 -2.19 7.80
N PHE A 126 10.04 -3.38 7.24
CA PHE A 126 11.35 -3.78 6.69
C PHE A 126 11.39 -4.13 5.20
N ASP A 127 10.23 -4.35 4.56
CA ASP A 127 10.22 -4.73 3.15
C ASP A 127 10.67 -3.56 2.25
N ALA A 128 11.71 -3.80 1.45
CA ALA A 128 12.32 -2.75 0.62
C ALA A 128 11.36 -2.20 -0.44
N LEU A 129 10.41 -3.01 -0.95
CA LEU A 129 9.39 -2.55 -1.89
C LEU A 129 8.33 -1.68 -1.19
N VAL A 130 8.03 -1.95 0.09
CA VAL A 130 7.18 -1.06 0.90
C VAL A 130 7.91 0.24 1.21
N LEU A 131 9.16 0.17 1.66
CA LEU A 131 10.00 1.33 2.00
C LEU A 131 10.21 2.29 0.82
N TRP A 132 10.20 1.78 -0.41
CA TRP A 132 10.22 2.60 -1.62
C TRP A 132 9.11 3.67 -1.64
N GLY A 133 7.97 3.42 -0.98
CA GLY A 133 6.88 4.40 -0.85
C GLY A 133 7.32 5.76 -0.29
N TRP A 134 8.34 5.78 0.58
CA TRP A 134 8.90 7.00 1.18
C TRP A 134 10.16 7.51 0.45
N THR A 135 10.69 6.76 -0.50
CA THR A 135 11.80 7.18 -1.38
C THR A 135 11.47 6.99 -2.87
N PRO A 136 10.34 7.53 -3.36
CA PRO A 136 9.74 7.11 -4.64
C PRO A 136 10.45 7.64 -5.89
N GLY A 137 11.47 8.48 -5.73
CA GLY A 137 12.25 9.08 -6.81
C GLY A 137 11.51 10.19 -7.57
N GLY A 138 12.28 11.09 -8.16
CA GLY A 138 11.75 12.29 -8.84
C GLY A 138 10.94 13.16 -7.88
N ASN A 139 9.84 13.75 -8.38
CA ASN A 139 8.95 14.63 -7.61
C ASN A 139 7.65 13.92 -7.19
N ARG A 140 7.68 12.60 -6.96
CA ARG A 140 6.49 11.85 -6.52
C ARG A 140 6.19 12.18 -5.05
N THR A 141 4.91 12.32 -4.73
CA THR A 141 4.44 12.47 -3.35
C THR A 141 4.69 11.21 -2.54
N THR A 142 4.97 11.40 -1.25
CA THR A 142 5.10 10.33 -0.25
C THR A 142 3.78 10.15 0.50
N PRO A 143 3.53 8.98 1.11
CA PRO A 143 2.40 8.80 2.01
C PRO A 143 2.33 9.87 3.10
N PRO A 144 1.13 10.11 3.68
CA PRO A 144 1.05 10.87 4.92
C PRO A 144 1.89 10.19 6.00
N TYR A 145 2.46 10.97 6.91
CA TYR A 145 3.37 10.52 7.97
C TYR A 145 4.73 9.99 7.47
N GLU A 146 5.76 10.24 8.28
CA GLU A 146 7.07 9.62 8.07
C GLU A 146 6.96 8.10 8.31
N HIS A 147 7.79 7.29 7.63
CA HIS A 147 7.71 5.83 7.74
C HIS A 147 7.82 5.34 9.19
N ALA A 148 8.70 5.93 9.99
CA ALA A 148 8.87 5.59 11.40
C ALA A 148 7.59 5.88 12.24
N GLU A 149 6.86 6.93 11.91
CA GLU A 149 5.57 7.24 12.52
C GLU A 149 4.50 6.23 12.08
N PHE A 150 4.45 5.88 10.79
CA PHE A 150 3.58 4.83 10.28
C PHE A 150 3.81 3.48 10.98
N VAL A 151 5.06 3.08 11.19
CA VAL A 151 5.42 1.88 11.95
C VAL A 151 4.95 1.97 13.41
N THR A 152 5.06 3.15 14.01
CA THR A 152 4.55 3.38 15.38
C THR A 152 3.03 3.22 15.45
N LEU A 153 2.29 3.72 14.46
CA LEU A 153 0.84 3.55 14.35
C LEU A 153 0.46 2.08 14.18
N LEU A 154 1.14 1.34 13.30
CA LEU A 154 0.96 -0.09 13.10
C LEU A 154 1.18 -0.90 14.38
N LYS A 155 2.26 -0.62 15.11
CA LYS A 155 2.58 -1.28 16.39
C LYS A 155 1.50 -1.01 17.43
N ARG A 156 1.06 0.25 17.58
CA ARG A 156 -0.05 0.60 18.49
C ARG A 156 -1.36 -0.10 18.14
N TRP A 157 -1.70 -0.19 16.85
CA TRP A 157 -2.87 -0.93 16.39
C TRP A 157 -2.75 -2.42 16.70
N ALA A 158 -1.59 -3.03 16.45
CA ALA A 158 -1.32 -4.42 16.76
C ALA A 158 -1.41 -4.72 18.27
N ASP A 159 -0.77 -3.89 19.10
CA ASP A 159 -0.78 -4.01 20.57
C ASP A 159 -2.19 -3.87 21.15
N GLY A 160 -3.05 -3.07 20.51
CA GLY A 160 -4.47 -2.93 20.83
C GLY A 160 -5.34 -4.12 20.41
N GLY A 161 -4.76 -5.19 19.87
CA GLY A 161 -5.49 -6.36 19.36
C GLY A 161 -5.97 -6.23 17.91
N ALA A 162 -5.39 -5.30 17.15
CA ALA A 162 -5.74 -5.00 15.77
C ALA A 162 -7.26 -4.80 15.57
N PRO A 163 -7.92 -3.91 16.33
CA PRO A 163 -9.35 -3.71 16.22
C PRO A 163 -9.70 -3.08 14.86
N CYS A 164 -10.83 -3.47 14.28
CA CYS A 164 -11.36 -2.85 13.07
C CYS A 164 -12.50 -1.90 13.42
N PRO A 165 -12.55 -0.70 12.81
CA PRO A 165 -13.59 0.28 13.04
C PRO A 165 -14.97 -0.13 12.52
#